data_AF-A0A1I1S4S3-F1
#
_entry.id   AF-A0A1I1S4S3-F1
#
_cell.length_a   1.000
_cell.length_b   1.000
_cell.length_c   1.000
_cell.angle_alpha   90.00
_cell.angle_beta   90.00
_cell.angle_gamma   90.00
#
_symmetry.space_group_name_H-M   'P 1'
#
loop_
_entity.id
_entity.type
_entity.pdbx_description
1 polymer ?
#
loop_
_entity_poly.entity_id
_entity_poly.type
_entity_poly.pdbx_seq_one_letter_code
_entity_poly.pdbx_strand_id
1 'polypeptide(L)'
;MKNIKLTFLSIIILTLFSCNQKVYKALNELKNMPPADYSYVIEPKFNESKESAEFKVIELFSAEESKIGTYHIHQYDKETKEQINERMWLQTVLLNSKNLTDYQNEEVATKSAKEVAKFVLKQISNVSDYKKIQITFVRQWNDGNIKQEKRTVYLTIPELNKTEF
;
A
#
# COMPACT_ATOMS: atom_id res chain seq x y z
N MET A 1 -33.87 -43.43 33.31
CA MET A 1 -32.74 -42.87 32.51
C MET A 1 -33.13 -42.60 31.04
N LYS A 2 -34.16 -41.78 30.76
CA LYS A 2 -34.53 -41.40 29.37
C LYS A 2 -34.45 -39.90 29.08
N ASN A 3 -34.33 -39.04 30.09
CA ASN A 3 -34.41 -37.57 29.92
C ASN A 3 -33.05 -36.88 29.69
N ILE A 4 -31.91 -37.56 29.87
CA ILE A 4 -30.56 -36.98 29.72
C ILE A 4 -30.09 -36.99 28.26
N LYS A 5 -30.63 -37.88 27.41
CA LYS A 5 -30.26 -37.97 25.99
C LYS A 5 -30.92 -36.88 25.11
N LEU A 6 -32.06 -36.32 25.53
CA LEU A 6 -32.78 -35.32 24.75
C LEU A 6 -32.18 -33.90 24.88
N THR A 7 -31.65 -33.55 26.05
CA THR A 7 -31.06 -32.23 26.32
C THR A 7 -29.70 -32.03 25.63
N PHE A 8 -28.89 -33.08 25.52
CA PHE A 8 -27.63 -33.01 24.76
C PHE A 8 -27.83 -32.86 23.25
N LEU A 9 -28.88 -33.48 22.69
CA LEU A 9 -29.18 -33.38 21.26
C LEU A 9 -29.71 -31.98 20.88
N SER A 10 -30.52 -31.35 21.74
CA SER A 10 -31.01 -29.99 21.51
C SER A 10 -29.90 -28.93 21.57
N ILE A 11 -28.90 -29.11 22.44
CA ILE A 11 -27.76 -28.18 22.56
C ILE A 11 -26.87 -28.26 21.30
N ILE A 12 -26.63 -29.46 20.78
CA ILE A 12 -25.84 -29.65 19.55
C ILE A 12 -26.54 -29.02 18.34
N ILE A 13 -27.85 -29.19 18.21
CA ILE A 13 -28.63 -28.59 17.11
C ILE A 13 -28.61 -27.05 17.21
N LEU A 14 -28.79 -26.46 18.40
CA LEU A 14 -28.73 -25.00 18.60
C LEU A 14 -27.36 -24.41 18.27
N THR A 15 -26.27 -25.10 18.61
CA THR A 15 -24.90 -24.63 18.26
C THR A 15 -24.64 -24.66 16.75
N LEU A 16 -25.12 -25.69 16.03
CA LEU A 16 -24.96 -25.82 14.58
C LEU A 16 -25.78 -24.78 13.81
N PHE A 17 -27.01 -24.50 14.22
CA PHE A 17 -27.84 -23.45 13.60
C PHE A 17 -27.29 -22.04 13.84
N SER A 18 -26.76 -21.75 15.04
CA SER A 18 -26.17 -20.45 15.35
C SER A 18 -24.88 -20.17 14.57
N CYS A 19 -24.06 -21.21 14.32
CA CYS A 19 -22.84 -21.07 13.53
C CYS A 19 -23.17 -20.89 12.04
N ASN A 20 -24.13 -21.66 11.52
CA ASN A 20 -24.61 -21.52 10.14
C ASN A 20 -25.25 -20.15 9.88
N GLN A 21 -25.98 -19.57 10.84
CA GLN A 21 -26.53 -18.22 10.69
C GLN A 21 -25.44 -17.15 10.58
N LYS A 22 -24.34 -17.26 11.35
CA LYS A 22 -23.21 -16.32 11.25
C LYS A 22 -22.49 -16.44 9.92
N VAL A 23 -22.23 -17.66 9.45
CA VAL A 23 -21.60 -17.92 8.15
C VAL A 23 -22.49 -17.45 7.01
N TYR A 24 -23.79 -17.75 7.07
CA TYR A 24 -24.76 -17.30 6.08
C TYR A 24 -24.86 -15.78 6.05
N LYS A 25 -24.89 -15.12 7.21
CA LYS A 25 -24.88 -13.66 7.32
C LYS A 25 -23.62 -13.06 6.70
N ALA A 26 -22.43 -13.59 7.04
CA ALA A 26 -21.17 -13.14 6.49
C ALA A 26 -21.08 -13.35 4.96
N LEU A 27 -21.56 -14.49 4.45
CA LEU A 27 -21.63 -14.75 3.01
C LEU A 27 -22.61 -13.82 2.31
N ASN A 28 -23.73 -13.49 2.95
CA ASN A 28 -24.70 -12.57 2.40
C ASN A 28 -24.18 -11.12 2.45
N GLU A 29 -23.44 -10.74 3.48
CA GLU A 29 -22.72 -9.46 3.56
C GLU A 29 -21.65 -9.36 2.46
N LEU A 30 -20.87 -10.42 2.22
CA LEU A 30 -19.90 -10.52 1.11
C LEU A 30 -20.56 -10.41 -0.27
N LYS A 31 -21.69 -11.10 -0.49
CA LYS A 31 -22.42 -11.07 -1.76
C LYS A 31 -23.01 -9.70 -2.08
N ASN A 32 -23.39 -8.95 -1.04
CA ASN A 32 -23.99 -7.63 -1.17
C ASN A 32 -22.99 -6.51 -0.86
N MET A 33 -21.69 -6.83 -0.85
CA MET A 33 -20.65 -5.86 -0.54
C MET A 33 -20.53 -4.85 -1.70
N PRO A 34 -20.54 -3.54 -1.42
CA PRO A 34 -20.36 -2.55 -2.47
C PRO A 34 -18.97 -2.68 -3.11
N PRO A 35 -18.82 -2.28 -4.39
CA PRO A 35 -17.51 -2.22 -5.02
C PRO A 35 -16.60 -1.25 -4.27
N ALA A 36 -15.29 -1.48 -4.39
CA ALA A 36 -14.31 -0.62 -3.77
C ALA A 36 -14.40 0.82 -4.32
N ASP A 37 -14.61 1.77 -3.41
CA ASP A 37 -14.58 3.20 -3.74
C ASP A 37 -13.13 3.69 -3.66
N TYR A 38 -12.68 4.31 -4.76
CA TYR A 38 -11.37 4.97 -4.89
C TYR A 38 -11.53 6.42 -5.35
N SER A 39 -12.75 6.97 -5.31
CA SER A 39 -13.05 8.34 -5.79
C SER A 39 -12.31 9.44 -5.02
N TYR A 40 -11.85 9.16 -3.80
CA TYR A 40 -11.04 10.06 -2.98
C TYR A 40 -9.54 10.03 -3.34
N VAL A 41 -9.09 9.11 -4.19
CA VAL A 41 -7.69 9.00 -4.60
C VAL A 41 -7.40 10.02 -5.70
N ILE A 42 -6.35 10.81 -5.51
CA ILE A 42 -5.87 11.74 -6.51
C ILE A 42 -4.74 11.05 -7.27
N GLU A 43 -4.96 10.68 -8.53
CA GLU A 43 -3.92 10.06 -9.36
C GLU A 43 -2.88 11.09 -9.86
N PRO A 44 -1.60 10.67 -10.04
CA PRO A 44 -0.56 11.56 -10.54
C PRO A 44 -0.79 11.87 -12.01
N LYS A 45 -0.86 13.16 -12.31
CA LYS A 45 -0.91 13.68 -13.67
C LYS A 45 0.51 13.92 -14.15
N PHE A 46 1.04 12.99 -14.92
CA PHE A 46 2.41 13.08 -15.44
C PHE A 46 2.56 14.24 -16.45
N ASN A 47 3.73 14.88 -16.44
CA ASN A 47 4.09 15.91 -17.42
C ASN A 47 4.28 15.34 -18.83
N GLU A 48 4.66 14.06 -18.90
CA GLU A 48 4.74 13.26 -20.13
C GLU A 48 3.86 12.01 -19.95
N SER A 49 4.35 10.82 -20.27
CA SER A 49 3.70 9.55 -19.92
C SER A 49 4.24 8.98 -18.60
N LYS A 50 3.42 8.13 -17.96
CA LYS A 50 3.82 7.38 -16.76
C LYS A 50 5.03 6.50 -17.04
N GLU A 51 5.02 5.79 -18.17
CA GLU A 51 6.08 4.88 -18.58
C GLU A 51 7.40 5.63 -18.82
N SER A 52 7.34 6.83 -19.40
CA SER A 52 8.52 7.69 -19.59
C SER A 52 9.10 8.13 -18.23
N ALA A 53 8.23 8.56 -17.30
CA ALA A 53 8.65 8.96 -15.97
C ALA A 53 9.29 7.80 -15.19
N GLU A 54 8.69 6.61 -15.25
CA GLU A 54 9.22 5.40 -14.62
C GLU A 54 10.55 4.97 -15.25
N PHE A 55 10.66 5.01 -16.58
CA PHE A 55 11.90 4.71 -17.30
C PHE A 55 13.05 5.65 -16.90
N LYS A 56 12.78 6.96 -16.79
CA LYS A 56 13.79 7.93 -16.34
C LYS A 56 14.26 7.66 -14.90
N VAL A 57 13.36 7.20 -14.01
CA VAL A 57 13.75 6.77 -12.66
C VAL A 57 14.63 5.52 -12.71
N ILE A 58 14.27 4.54 -13.55
CA ILE A 58 15.07 3.33 -13.77
C ILE A 58 16.50 3.68 -14.19
N GLU A 59 16.66 4.53 -15.21
CA GLU A 59 17.96 4.94 -15.72
C GLU A 59 18.77 5.71 -14.67
N LEU A 60 18.18 6.73 -14.05
CA LEU A 60 18.90 7.62 -13.14
C LEU A 60 19.31 6.93 -11.85
N PHE A 61 18.50 5.99 -11.35
CA PHE A 61 18.74 5.28 -10.10
C PHE A 61 19.24 3.86 -10.27
N SER A 62 19.57 3.46 -11.51
CA SER A 62 20.07 2.13 -11.85
C SER A 62 19.22 1.02 -11.21
N ALA A 63 17.91 1.14 -11.34
CA ALA A 63 16.94 0.15 -10.86
C ALA A 63 16.63 -0.85 -11.98
N GLU A 64 16.11 -2.02 -11.62
CA GLU A 64 15.57 -2.97 -12.61
C GLU A 64 14.15 -2.58 -13.01
N GLU A 65 13.35 -2.10 -12.05
CA GLU A 65 12.00 -1.62 -12.27
C GLU A 65 11.72 -0.40 -11.40
N SER A 66 10.82 0.46 -11.87
CA SER A 66 10.25 1.56 -11.10
C SER A 66 8.75 1.60 -11.31
N LYS A 67 8.00 1.89 -10.24
CA LYS A 67 6.56 2.17 -10.30
C LYS A 67 6.25 3.48 -9.60
N ILE A 68 5.53 4.37 -10.27
CA ILE A 68 5.04 5.64 -9.72
C ILE A 68 3.51 5.60 -9.72
N GLY A 69 2.90 5.95 -8.60
CA GLY A 69 1.46 5.93 -8.46
C GLY A 69 1.00 6.50 -7.15
N THR A 70 -0.21 6.16 -6.75
CA THR A 70 -0.76 6.52 -5.45
C THR A 70 -0.95 5.29 -4.58
N TYR A 71 -0.96 5.54 -3.28
CA TYR A 71 -1.24 4.51 -2.32
C TYR A 71 -2.75 4.32 -2.17
N HIS A 72 -3.23 3.08 -2.31
CA HIS A 72 -4.64 2.72 -2.16
C HIS A 72 -4.83 1.82 -0.94
N ILE A 73 -5.59 2.26 0.07
CA ILE A 73 -6.17 1.36 1.08
C ILE A 73 -7.66 1.32 0.83
N HIS A 74 -8.17 0.14 0.48
CA HIS A 74 -9.61 -0.07 0.45
C HIS A 74 -10.15 -0.20 1.88
N GLN A 75 -11.15 0.61 2.25
CA GLN A 75 -11.93 0.42 3.47
C GLN A 75 -13.43 0.44 3.15
N TYR A 76 -14.18 -0.41 3.86
CA TYR A 76 -15.63 -0.58 3.68
C TYR A 76 -16.46 0.32 4.61
N ASP A 77 -15.82 1.05 5.52
CA ASP A 77 -16.46 1.92 6.53
C ASP A 77 -16.21 3.41 6.25
N LYS A 78 -16.97 4.29 6.93
CA LYS A 78 -16.87 5.75 6.80
C LYS A 78 -15.46 6.25 7.11
N GLU A 79 -14.76 6.70 6.09
CA GLU A 79 -13.44 7.31 6.20
C GLU A 79 -13.48 8.65 6.93
N THR A 80 -12.48 8.86 7.79
CA THR A 80 -12.22 10.17 8.39
C THR A 80 -11.48 11.08 7.40
N LYS A 81 -11.60 12.40 7.57
CA LYS A 81 -10.88 13.37 6.72
C LYS A 81 -9.36 13.20 6.84
N GLU A 82 -8.89 12.80 8.00
CA GLU A 82 -7.49 12.54 8.31
C GLU A 82 -6.99 11.35 7.49
N GLN A 83 -7.75 10.26 7.43
CA GLN A 83 -7.44 9.10 6.59
C GLN A 83 -7.50 9.43 5.08
N ILE A 84 -8.45 10.27 4.64
CA ILE A 84 -8.49 10.75 3.25
C ILE A 84 -7.24 11.57 2.91
N ASN A 85 -6.77 12.42 3.82
CA ASN A 85 -5.51 13.14 3.65
C ASN A 85 -4.30 12.19 3.63
N GLU A 86 -4.34 11.11 4.40
CA GLU A 86 -3.37 10.01 4.36
C GLU A 86 -3.50 9.10 3.12
N ARG A 87 -4.48 9.34 2.24
CA ARG A 87 -4.60 8.66 0.94
C ARG A 87 -4.10 9.52 -0.23
N MET A 88 -3.74 10.77 0.03
CA MET A 88 -3.05 11.67 -0.91
C MET A 88 -1.53 11.46 -0.91
N TRP A 89 -1.10 10.19 -0.86
CA TRP A 89 0.32 9.84 -0.86
C TRP A 89 0.74 9.50 -2.28
N LEU A 90 1.75 10.22 -2.73
CA LEU A 90 2.50 9.80 -3.89
C LEU A 90 3.37 8.62 -3.48
N GLN A 91 3.37 7.55 -4.26
CA GLN A 91 4.18 6.36 -4.02
C GLN A 91 5.16 6.17 -5.18
N THR A 92 6.40 5.83 -4.83
CA THR A 92 7.39 5.34 -5.79
C THR A 92 8.08 4.10 -5.25
N VAL A 93 8.16 3.06 -6.06
CA VAL A 93 8.83 1.80 -5.74
C VAL A 93 9.97 1.59 -6.72
N LEU A 94 11.17 1.28 -6.22
CA LEU A 94 12.34 0.96 -7.03
C LEU A 94 12.79 -0.46 -6.69
N LEU A 95 12.84 -1.34 -7.70
CA LEU A 95 13.33 -2.70 -7.56
C LEU A 95 14.83 -2.75 -7.90
N ASN A 96 15.61 -3.40 -7.04
CA ASN A 96 17.03 -3.66 -7.22
C ASN A 96 17.86 -2.43 -7.61
N SER A 97 17.51 -1.26 -7.06
CA SER A 97 18.27 -0.03 -7.28
C SER A 97 19.68 -0.17 -6.72
N LYS A 98 20.67 0.06 -7.58
CA LYS A 98 22.09 0.09 -7.20
C LYS A 98 22.47 1.34 -6.40
N ASN A 99 21.61 2.37 -6.41
CA ASN A 99 21.85 3.61 -5.65
C ASN A 99 21.60 3.47 -4.15
N LEU A 100 20.94 2.40 -3.70
CA LEU A 100 20.86 2.07 -2.28
C LEU A 100 21.85 0.93 -1.96
N THR A 101 23.02 1.31 -1.47
CA THR A 101 24.10 0.35 -1.17
C THR A 101 23.90 -0.37 0.16
N ASP A 102 23.24 0.29 1.11
CA ASP A 102 22.92 -0.27 2.43
C ASP A 102 21.44 -0.01 2.76
N TYR A 103 20.65 -1.08 2.76
CA TYR A 103 19.20 -1.05 3.03
C TYR A 103 18.88 -0.90 4.53
N GLN A 104 19.86 -1.19 5.40
CA GLN A 104 19.71 -1.10 6.85
C GLN A 104 20.11 0.29 7.37
N ASN A 105 20.96 1.00 6.64
CA ASN A 105 21.35 2.36 7.00
C ASN A 105 20.25 3.37 6.68
N GLU A 106 19.64 3.91 7.73
CA GLU A 106 18.57 4.88 7.63
C GLU A 106 18.97 6.19 6.96
N GLU A 107 20.16 6.71 7.24
CA GLU A 107 20.62 7.98 6.70
C GLU A 107 20.86 7.88 5.20
N VAL A 108 21.52 6.80 4.76
CA VAL A 108 21.75 6.50 3.34
C VAL A 108 20.42 6.33 2.61
N ALA A 109 19.50 5.52 3.16
CA ALA A 109 18.18 5.32 2.57
C ALA A 109 17.38 6.63 2.47
N THR A 110 17.45 7.47 3.51
CA THR A 110 16.74 8.75 3.52
C THR A 110 17.31 9.72 2.49
N LYS A 111 18.64 9.80 2.34
CA LYS A 111 19.28 10.63 1.33
C LYS A 111 18.87 10.20 -0.09
N SER A 112 18.98 8.90 -0.39
CA SER A 112 18.56 8.35 -1.69
C SER A 112 17.07 8.58 -1.94
N ALA A 113 16.22 8.39 -0.92
CA ALA A 113 14.78 8.67 -1.04
C ALA A 113 14.49 10.15 -1.38
N LYS A 114 15.21 11.10 -0.77
CA LYS A 114 15.05 12.53 -1.11
C LYS A 114 15.43 12.82 -2.56
N GLU A 115 16.46 12.17 -3.08
CA GLU A 115 16.88 12.33 -4.48
C GLU A 115 15.81 11.78 -5.44
N VAL A 116 15.30 10.57 -5.18
CA VAL A 116 14.19 9.98 -5.93
C VAL A 116 12.97 10.90 -5.87
N ALA A 117 12.58 11.35 -4.68
CA ALA A 117 11.41 12.21 -4.49
C ALA A 117 11.54 13.50 -5.29
N LYS A 118 12.68 14.21 -5.22
CA LYS A 118 12.93 15.42 -6.02
C LYS A 118 12.76 15.17 -7.51
N PHE A 119 13.18 14.00 -7.99
CA PHE A 119 13.06 13.66 -9.40
C PHE A 119 11.60 13.37 -9.78
N VAL A 120 10.93 12.51 -9.03
CA VAL A 120 9.54 12.10 -9.27
C VAL A 120 8.60 13.31 -9.25
N LEU A 121 8.77 14.21 -8.26
CA LEU A 121 7.94 15.42 -8.18
C LEU A 121 8.09 16.32 -9.42
N LYS A 122 9.25 16.34 -10.09
CA LYS A 122 9.42 17.07 -11.36
C LYS A 122 8.71 16.41 -12.54
N GLN A 123 8.32 15.15 -12.43
CA GLN A 123 7.58 14.44 -13.49
C GLN A 123 6.06 14.60 -13.36
N ILE A 124 5.56 15.22 -12.29
CA ILE A 124 4.13 15.30 -11.97
C ILE A 124 3.69 16.76 -12.01
N SER A 125 2.57 17.03 -12.67
CA SER A 125 2.00 18.38 -12.83
C SER A 125 1.17 18.79 -11.63
N ASN A 126 0.50 17.84 -10.97
CA ASN A 126 -0.40 18.09 -9.84
C ASN A 126 0.25 17.78 -8.49
N VAL A 127 1.54 18.11 -8.33
CA VAL A 127 2.29 17.89 -7.08
C VAL A 127 1.65 18.57 -5.88
N SER A 128 1.02 19.73 -6.07
CA SER A 128 0.33 20.47 -5.01
C SER A 128 -0.82 19.71 -4.35
N ASP A 129 -1.34 18.67 -5.00
CA ASP A 129 -2.41 17.83 -4.46
C ASP A 129 -1.88 16.83 -3.42
N TYR A 130 -0.55 16.67 -3.31
CA TYR A 130 0.10 15.71 -2.41
C TYR A 130 0.79 16.42 -1.25
N LYS A 131 0.64 15.84 -0.04
CA LYS A 131 1.33 16.33 1.18
C LYS A 131 2.53 15.48 1.57
N LYS A 132 2.58 14.24 1.10
CA LYS A 132 3.59 13.25 1.46
C LYS A 132 3.94 12.39 0.24
N ILE A 133 5.16 11.87 0.25
CA ILE A 133 5.64 10.88 -0.71
C ILE A 133 6.28 9.70 0.03
N GLN A 134 5.93 8.49 -0.39
CA GLN A 134 6.54 7.24 0.04
C GLN A 134 7.51 6.75 -1.04
N ILE A 135 8.78 6.58 -0.67
CA ILE A 135 9.78 5.91 -1.51
C ILE A 135 10.08 4.54 -0.92
N THR A 136 9.90 3.49 -1.71
CA THR A 136 10.17 2.11 -1.29
C THR A 136 11.27 1.51 -2.16
N PHE A 137 12.38 1.15 -1.54
CA PHE A 137 13.44 0.37 -2.17
C PHE A 137 13.20 -1.10 -1.87
N VAL A 138 13.22 -1.93 -2.90
CA VAL A 138 13.07 -3.38 -2.79
C VAL A 138 14.31 -4.03 -3.36
N ARG A 139 15.07 -4.75 -2.54
CA ARG A 139 16.13 -5.65 -2.99
C ARG A 139 15.54 -7.05 -3.08
N GLN A 140 15.54 -7.64 -4.27
CA GLN A 140 15.04 -8.99 -4.53
C GLN A 140 16.13 -9.83 -5.19
N TRP A 141 16.35 -11.04 -4.69
CA TRP A 141 17.28 -12.00 -5.29
C TRP A 141 16.72 -13.43 -5.18
N ASN A 142 17.26 -14.32 -6.01
CA ASN A 142 16.86 -15.73 -6.03
C ASN A 142 18.09 -16.61 -5.78
N ASP A 143 18.08 -17.36 -4.68
CA ASP A 143 19.12 -18.34 -4.31
C ASP A 143 18.58 -19.78 -4.28
N GLY A 144 17.52 -20.04 -5.04
CA GLY A 144 16.68 -21.25 -4.96
C GLY A 144 15.31 -20.94 -4.36
N ASN A 145 15.18 -19.84 -3.62
CA ASN A 145 13.92 -19.23 -3.21
C ASN A 145 13.96 -17.71 -3.47
N ILE A 146 12.81 -17.10 -3.78
CA ILE A 146 12.72 -15.65 -3.91
C ILE A 146 12.80 -15.03 -2.52
N LYS A 147 13.84 -14.21 -2.29
CA LYS A 147 14.03 -13.42 -1.08
C LYS A 147 13.88 -11.95 -1.41
N GLN A 148 13.34 -11.19 -0.46
CA GLN A 148 13.16 -9.74 -0.59
C GLN A 148 13.52 -9.02 0.71
N GLU A 149 14.16 -7.87 0.57
CA GLU A 149 14.42 -6.89 1.61
C GLU A 149 13.79 -5.57 1.18
N LYS A 150 12.99 -4.95 2.07
CA LYS A 150 12.26 -3.72 1.76
C LYS A 150 12.67 -2.62 2.71
N ARG A 151 12.98 -1.44 2.18
CA ARG A 151 13.20 -0.23 2.95
C ARG A 151 12.27 0.87 2.45
N THR A 152 11.39 1.32 3.33
CA THR A 152 10.44 2.40 3.03
C THR A 152 10.86 3.68 3.75
N VAL A 153 10.84 4.79 3.02
CA VAL A 153 11.07 6.13 3.57
C VAL A 153 9.87 7.01 3.22
N TYR A 154 9.37 7.71 4.23
CA TYR A 154 8.23 8.61 4.11
C TYR A 154 8.72 10.05 4.26
N LEU A 155 8.35 10.91 3.30
CA LEU A 155 8.80 12.30 3.23
C LEU A 155 7.61 13.25 3.07
N THR A 156 7.68 14.45 3.67
CA THR A 156 6.71 15.53 3.44
C THR A 156 6.96 16.22 2.10
N ILE A 157 5.95 16.84 1.51
CA ILE A 157 6.07 17.69 0.31
C ILE A 157 5.69 19.12 0.72
N PRO A 158 6.43 20.16 0.27
CA PRO A 158 7.59 20.11 -0.63
C PRO A 158 8.95 19.96 0.06
N GLU A 159 9.04 20.06 1.38
CA GLU A 159 10.32 20.18 2.09
C GLU A 159 11.13 18.88 2.14
N LEU A 160 10.51 17.74 1.89
CA LEU A 160 11.12 16.41 1.96
C LEU A 160 11.74 16.12 3.33
N ASN A 161 11.04 16.53 4.39
CA ASN A 161 11.38 16.15 5.76
C ASN A 161 10.88 14.73 6.04
N LYS A 162 11.62 13.98 6.86
CA LYS A 162 11.17 12.64 7.27
C LYS A 162 9.84 12.78 8.03
N THR A 163 8.87 11.96 7.67
CA THR A 163 7.57 11.87 8.34
C THR A 163 7.28 10.42 8.71
N GLU A 164 6.25 10.21 9.51
CA GLU A 164 5.66 8.90 9.76
C GLU A 164 4.50 8.63 8.79
N PHE A 165 4.19 7.34 8.64
CA PHE A 165 3.03 6.83 7.94
C PHE A 165 1.76 7.30 8.64
#